data_AF-N8UJR5-F1
#
_entry.id   AF-N8UJR5-F1
#
_cell.length_a   1.000
_cell.length_b   1.000
_cell.length_c   1.000
_cell.angle_alpha   90.00
_cell.angle_beta   90.00
_cell.angle_gamma   90.00
#
_symmetry.space_group_name_H-M   'P 1'
#
loop_
_entity.id
_entity.type
_entity.pdbx_description
1 polymer ?
#
loop_
_entity_poly.entity_id
_entity_poly.type
_entity_poly.pdbx_seq_one_letter_code
_entity_poly.pdbx_strand_id
1 'polypeptide(L)'
;MKFKFVLPVLICSTLLIGCKNQQEVEVEAKDKGVEELNNIENRWVDTYDLASSTSRIALATPVSQLQEVKRDLLTTEVSECLKPAKEALSSYMNMHIKNFLNFMADQEISNSISSLKLVEYFAIKTNCAGETNSNLYLVTEAAAEVVINKRAALALAEAKAKAKAEPEAIAKAEAELDVAITALAEAATAATN
;
A
#
# COMPACT_ATOMS: atom_id res chain seq x y z
N MET A 1 -74.81 -19.95 -33.84
CA MET A 1 -73.47 -20.00 -33.21
C MET A 1 -73.69 -19.67 -31.73
N LYS A 2 -73.74 -20.58 -30.74
CA LYS A 2 -72.72 -21.56 -30.25
C LYS A 2 -71.37 -20.84 -30.05
N PHE A 3 -70.74 -20.70 -28.87
CA PHE A 3 -70.74 -21.46 -27.62
C PHE A 3 -70.38 -20.53 -26.42
N LYS A 4 -71.03 -20.74 -25.26
CA LYS A 4 -70.50 -20.37 -23.93
C LYS A 4 -69.43 -21.41 -23.54
N PHE A 5 -68.29 -20.99 -22.99
CA PHE A 5 -67.38 -21.91 -22.31
C PHE A 5 -66.88 -21.29 -20.99
N VAL A 6 -67.07 -22.05 -19.92
CA VAL A 6 -66.72 -21.77 -18.53
C VAL A 6 -65.65 -22.80 -18.14
N LEU A 7 -64.46 -22.33 -17.70
CA LEU A 7 -63.36 -23.03 -16.95
C LEU A 7 -62.74 -24.33 -17.55
N PRO A 8 -61.49 -24.75 -17.22
CA PRO A 8 -60.86 -24.77 -15.90
C PRO A 8 -59.39 -24.29 -15.79
N VAL A 9 -59.06 -23.77 -14.60
CA VAL A 9 -57.88 -24.09 -13.77
C VAL A 9 -56.72 -24.82 -14.48
N LEU A 10 -55.60 -24.13 -14.67
CA LEU A 10 -54.29 -24.80 -14.78
C LEU A 10 -53.38 -24.26 -13.68
N ILE A 11 -53.42 -25.02 -12.59
CA ILE A 11 -52.47 -25.02 -11.49
C ILE A 11 -51.06 -25.22 -12.07
N CYS A 12 -50.22 -24.19 -11.98
CA CYS A 12 -48.77 -24.39 -11.95
C CYS A 12 -48.29 -23.94 -10.57
N SER A 13 -48.75 -24.69 -9.56
CA SER A 13 -48.15 -24.63 -8.24
C SER A 13 -46.79 -25.34 -8.29
N THR A 14 -45.84 -24.72 -7.57
CA THR A 14 -44.59 -25.27 -7.04
C THR A 14 -43.41 -25.47 -8.00
N LEU A 15 -42.63 -24.40 -8.16
CA LEU A 15 -41.18 -24.49 -7.93
C LEU A 15 -40.81 -23.50 -6.82
N LEU A 16 -40.80 -24.06 -5.62
CA LEU A 16 -39.92 -23.79 -4.48
C LEU A 16 -39.24 -22.41 -4.41
N ILE A 17 -39.71 -21.66 -3.41
CA ILE A 17 -38.94 -20.83 -2.47
C ILE A 17 -37.48 -21.30 -2.39
N GLY A 18 -36.54 -20.41 -2.75
CA GLY A 18 -35.11 -20.67 -2.58
C GLY A 18 -34.22 -19.50 -3.01
N CYS A 19 -33.85 -18.68 -2.03
CA CYS A 19 -32.74 -17.72 -2.03
C CYS A 19 -32.95 -16.33 -2.66
N LYS A 20 -33.22 -15.38 -1.75
CA LYS A 20 -32.63 -14.04 -1.61
C LYS A 20 -32.40 -13.24 -2.90
N ASN A 21 -33.13 -12.13 -2.99
CA ASN A 21 -32.71 -10.83 -3.53
C ASN A 21 -31.19 -10.73 -3.77
N GLN A 22 -30.72 -11.13 -4.94
CA GLN A 22 -29.44 -10.70 -5.46
C GLN A 22 -29.69 -9.36 -6.13
N GLN A 23 -29.64 -8.31 -5.33
CA GLN A 23 -28.93 -7.15 -5.81
C GLN A 23 -27.48 -7.61 -5.85
N GLU A 24 -26.98 -7.96 -7.03
CA GLU A 24 -25.56 -8.16 -7.30
C GLU A 24 -24.85 -6.83 -7.02
N VAL A 25 -24.58 -6.55 -5.75
CA VAL A 25 -23.43 -5.75 -5.39
C VAL A 25 -22.27 -6.69 -5.68
N GLU A 26 -21.63 -6.50 -6.83
CA GLU A 26 -20.36 -7.11 -7.16
C GLU A 26 -19.41 -6.81 -5.99
N VAL A 27 -19.26 -7.77 -5.07
CA VAL A 27 -18.35 -7.63 -3.94
C VAL A 27 -16.97 -7.80 -4.54
N GLU A 28 -16.42 -6.69 -5.00
CA GLU A 28 -15.06 -6.61 -5.52
C GLU A 28 -14.11 -7.25 -4.51
N ALA A 29 -13.33 -8.21 -4.97
CA ALA A 29 -12.37 -8.90 -4.11
C ALA A 29 -11.38 -7.87 -3.56
N LYS A 30 -11.18 -7.87 -2.24
CA LYS A 30 -10.35 -6.86 -1.55
C LYS A 30 -8.89 -6.85 -2.03
N ASP A 31 -8.45 -7.94 -2.61
CA ASP A 31 -7.12 -8.19 -3.18
C ASP A 31 -7.02 -7.91 -4.70
N LYS A 32 -8.09 -7.47 -5.36
CA LYS A 32 -8.03 -7.08 -6.78
C LYS A 32 -6.96 -5.99 -6.97
N GLY A 33 -6.01 -6.23 -7.87
CA GLY A 33 -4.93 -5.29 -8.17
C GLY A 33 -3.61 -5.57 -7.45
N VAL A 34 -3.53 -6.58 -6.56
CA VAL A 34 -2.29 -6.89 -5.81
C VAL A 34 -1.15 -7.32 -6.73
N GLU A 35 -1.43 -8.14 -7.73
CA GLU A 35 -0.39 -8.63 -8.66
C GLU A 35 0.13 -7.49 -9.54
N GLU A 36 -0.75 -6.61 -10.00
CA GLU A 36 -0.39 -5.42 -10.74
C GLU A 36 0.46 -4.48 -9.90
N LEU A 37 0.12 -4.30 -8.61
CA LEU A 37 0.94 -3.54 -7.67
C LEU A 37 2.33 -4.17 -7.47
N ASN A 38 2.43 -5.50 -7.34
CA ASN A 38 3.73 -6.19 -7.27
C ASN A 38 4.56 -5.97 -8.55
N ASN A 39 3.92 -6.00 -9.71
CA ASN A 39 4.60 -5.74 -10.99
C ASN A 39 5.15 -4.31 -11.05
N ILE A 40 4.36 -3.33 -10.63
CA ILE A 40 4.79 -1.93 -10.53
C ILE A 40 5.98 -1.78 -9.58
N GLU A 41 5.97 -2.44 -8.42
CA GLU A 41 7.09 -2.42 -7.47
C GLU A 41 8.39 -2.92 -8.10
N ASN A 42 8.35 -4.06 -8.80
CA ASN A 42 9.54 -4.62 -9.44
C ASN A 42 10.09 -3.69 -10.53
N ARG A 43 9.22 -3.23 -11.43
CA ARG A 43 9.61 -2.29 -12.49
C ARG A 43 10.15 -0.98 -11.93
N TRP A 44 9.57 -0.52 -10.82
CA TRP A 44 10.03 0.68 -10.13
C TRP A 44 11.45 0.50 -9.61
N VAL A 45 11.72 -0.58 -8.87
CA VAL A 45 13.05 -0.86 -8.32
C VAL A 45 14.09 -1.00 -9.42
N ASP A 46 13.82 -1.79 -10.47
CA ASP A 46 14.74 -1.97 -11.59
C ASP A 46 15.12 -0.63 -12.24
N THR A 47 14.11 0.24 -12.46
CA THR A 47 14.33 1.55 -13.08
C THR A 47 15.01 2.51 -12.12
N TYR A 48 14.71 2.43 -10.82
CA TYR A 48 15.30 3.27 -9.78
C TYR A 48 16.79 2.97 -9.60
N ASP A 49 17.17 1.69 -9.62
CA ASP A 49 18.56 1.24 -9.57
C ASP A 49 19.34 1.71 -10.79
N LEU A 50 18.73 1.64 -11.98
CA LEU A 50 19.33 2.20 -13.19
C LEU A 50 19.51 3.73 -13.06
N ALA A 51 18.49 4.45 -12.61
CA ALA A 51 18.57 5.91 -12.45
C ALA A 51 19.63 6.32 -11.41
N SER A 52 19.66 5.66 -10.25
CA SER A 52 20.59 5.97 -9.15
C SER A 52 22.06 5.68 -9.48
N SER A 53 22.33 4.76 -10.41
CA SER A 53 23.66 4.45 -10.92
C SER A 53 24.06 5.25 -12.17
N THR A 54 23.13 6.01 -12.76
CA THR A 54 23.36 6.75 -14.01
C THR A 54 23.93 8.14 -13.74
N SER A 55 24.98 8.51 -14.48
CA SER A 55 25.54 9.87 -14.41
C SER A 55 24.52 10.93 -14.83
N ARG A 56 24.63 12.13 -14.24
CA ARG A 56 23.70 13.24 -14.49
C ARG A 56 23.47 13.57 -15.98
N ILE A 57 24.49 13.44 -16.83
CA ILE A 57 24.42 13.74 -18.27
C ILE A 57 23.50 12.76 -19.01
N ALA A 58 23.37 11.52 -18.54
CA ALA A 58 22.56 10.47 -19.15
C ALA A 58 21.24 10.19 -18.40
N LEU A 59 20.99 10.89 -17.28
CA LEU A 59 19.91 10.57 -16.33
C LEU A 59 18.49 10.86 -16.86
N ALA A 60 18.35 11.66 -17.93
CA ALA A 60 17.06 12.01 -18.50
C ALA A 60 16.24 10.77 -18.94
N THR A 61 16.88 9.76 -19.54
CA THR A 61 16.19 8.56 -20.02
C THR A 61 15.65 7.71 -18.85
N PRO A 62 16.46 7.31 -17.85
CA PRO A 62 15.95 6.59 -16.69
C PRO A 62 14.85 7.35 -15.92
N VAL A 63 14.96 8.69 -15.80
CA VAL A 63 13.92 9.49 -15.13
C VAL A 63 12.60 9.47 -15.90
N SER A 64 12.64 9.50 -17.23
CA SER A 64 11.43 9.35 -18.06
C SER A 64 10.77 7.98 -17.87
N GLN A 65 11.57 6.93 -17.72
CA GLN A 65 11.07 5.57 -17.43
C GLN A 65 10.44 5.48 -16.04
N LEU A 66 11.04 6.11 -15.00
CA LEU A 66 10.42 6.20 -13.68
C LEU A 66 9.07 6.90 -13.73
N GLN A 67 8.97 7.99 -14.50
CA GLN A 67 7.71 8.70 -14.72
C GLN A 67 6.68 7.84 -15.45
N GLU A 68 7.10 6.96 -16.35
CA GLU A 68 6.23 6.00 -17.05
C GLU A 68 5.67 4.95 -16.08
N VAL A 69 6.53 4.30 -15.28
CA VAL A 69 6.09 3.33 -14.26
C VAL A 69 5.07 3.96 -13.30
N LYS A 70 5.29 5.21 -12.88
CA LYS A 70 4.32 5.95 -12.04
C LYS A 70 2.99 6.20 -12.78
N ARG A 71 3.02 6.50 -14.09
CA ARG A 71 1.79 6.70 -14.88
C ARG A 71 1.01 5.39 -14.98
N ASP A 72 1.70 4.28 -15.19
CA ASP A 72 1.10 2.95 -15.21
C ASP A 72 0.41 2.64 -13.88
N LEU A 73 1.09 2.90 -12.75
CA LEU A 73 0.51 2.75 -11.41
C LEU A 73 -0.83 3.50 -11.29
N LEU A 74 -0.90 4.75 -11.77
CA LEU A 74 -2.12 5.55 -11.66
C LEU A 74 -3.29 4.93 -12.45
N THR A 75 -3.00 4.27 -13.57
CA THR A 75 -3.96 3.57 -14.40
C THR A 75 -4.30 2.16 -13.94
N THR A 76 -3.52 1.58 -13.02
CA THR A 76 -3.80 0.27 -12.44
C THR A 76 -5.15 0.27 -11.74
N GLU A 77 -6.02 -0.67 -12.14
CA GLU A 77 -7.25 -0.98 -11.43
C GLU A 77 -6.92 -1.73 -10.15
N VAL A 78 -7.44 -1.23 -9.03
CA VAL A 78 -7.27 -1.83 -7.71
C VAL A 78 -8.61 -1.79 -6.99
N SER A 79 -8.78 -2.68 -6.01
CA SER A 79 -9.96 -2.68 -5.17
C SER A 79 -10.15 -1.35 -4.42
N GLU A 80 -11.38 -1.06 -4.00
CA GLU A 80 -11.63 0.08 -3.09
C GLU A 80 -10.73 0.07 -1.85
N CYS A 81 -10.40 -1.12 -1.32
CA CYS A 81 -9.48 -1.26 -0.19
C CYS A 81 -8.07 -0.79 -0.53
N LEU A 82 -7.60 -1.05 -1.75
CA LEU A 82 -6.23 -0.82 -2.18
C LEU A 82 -6.00 0.57 -2.82
N LYS A 83 -7.04 1.37 -3.07
CA LYS A 83 -6.87 2.74 -3.57
C LYS A 83 -5.93 3.60 -2.71
N PRO A 84 -6.03 3.61 -1.37
CA PRO A 84 -5.10 4.38 -0.54
C PRO A 84 -3.66 3.85 -0.62
N ALA A 85 -3.46 2.54 -0.80
CA ALA A 85 -2.14 1.98 -1.05
C ALA A 85 -1.55 2.50 -2.37
N LYS A 86 -2.33 2.48 -3.47
CA LYS A 86 -1.92 3.06 -4.75
C LYS A 86 -1.51 4.53 -4.62
N GLU A 87 -2.27 5.33 -3.87
CA GLU A 87 -1.96 6.74 -3.62
C GLU A 87 -0.67 6.95 -2.82
N ALA A 88 -0.45 6.13 -1.79
CA ALA A 88 0.76 6.15 -0.97
C ALA A 88 2.00 5.79 -1.80
N LEU A 89 1.93 4.71 -2.60
CA LEU A 89 3.01 4.32 -3.51
C LEU A 89 3.29 5.41 -4.56
N SER A 90 2.25 6.02 -5.15
CA SER A 90 2.42 7.12 -6.10
C SER A 90 3.11 8.33 -5.48
N SER A 91 2.80 8.63 -4.21
CA SER A 91 3.43 9.72 -3.46
C SER A 91 4.90 9.45 -3.20
N TYR A 92 5.25 8.23 -2.81
CA TYR A 92 6.62 7.76 -2.68
C TYR A 92 7.39 7.93 -4.00
N MET A 93 6.88 7.36 -5.09
CA MET A 93 7.49 7.46 -6.42
C MET A 93 7.70 8.92 -6.87
N ASN A 94 6.71 9.78 -6.62
CA ASN A 94 6.77 11.18 -7.00
C ASN A 94 7.90 11.94 -6.30
N MET A 95 8.19 11.63 -5.03
CA MET A 95 9.29 12.29 -4.33
C MET A 95 10.64 11.87 -4.92
N HIS A 96 10.87 10.57 -5.16
CA HIS A 96 12.12 10.11 -5.77
C HIS A 96 12.33 10.69 -7.17
N ILE A 97 11.28 10.75 -8.01
CA ILE A 97 11.35 11.43 -9.31
C ILE A 97 11.73 12.90 -9.14
N LYS A 98 11.12 13.63 -8.20
CA LYS A 98 11.46 15.03 -7.91
C LYS A 98 12.92 15.18 -7.47
N ASN A 99 13.41 14.25 -6.65
CA ASN A 99 14.80 14.27 -6.19
C ASN A 99 15.78 14.09 -7.36
N PHE A 100 15.49 13.18 -8.30
CA PHE A 100 16.28 13.07 -9.53
C PHE A 100 16.20 14.34 -10.40
N LEU A 101 15.01 14.93 -10.56
CA LEU A 101 14.84 16.18 -11.32
C LEU A 101 15.60 17.35 -10.69
N ASN A 102 15.55 17.48 -9.36
CA ASN A 102 16.30 18.49 -8.64
C ASN A 102 17.81 18.28 -8.78
N PHE A 103 18.27 17.04 -8.64
CA PHE A 103 19.67 16.68 -8.89
C PHE A 103 20.10 17.02 -10.32
N MET A 104 19.27 16.70 -11.33
CA MET A 104 19.50 17.08 -12.72
C MET A 104 19.56 18.60 -12.92
N ALA A 105 18.92 19.39 -12.04
CA ALA A 105 18.85 20.84 -12.11
C ALA A 105 19.81 21.59 -11.16
N ASP A 106 20.74 20.91 -10.47
CA ASP A 106 21.61 21.50 -9.42
C ASP A 106 20.83 22.16 -8.27
N GLN A 107 19.66 21.60 -7.93
CA GLN A 107 18.83 22.06 -6.83
C GLN A 107 18.93 21.14 -5.62
N GLU A 108 18.59 21.67 -4.44
CA GLU A 108 18.55 20.89 -3.21
C GLU A 108 17.52 19.74 -3.28
N ILE A 109 17.86 18.63 -2.63
CA ILE A 109 17.08 17.39 -2.60
C ILE A 109 16.33 17.32 -1.26
N SER A 110 15.06 16.93 -1.28
CA SER A 110 14.23 16.77 -0.09
C SER A 110 14.24 15.32 0.39
N ASN A 111 14.56 15.08 1.67
CA ASN A 111 14.82 13.72 2.17
C ASN A 111 13.80 13.19 3.21
N SER A 112 12.89 14.00 3.76
CA SER A 112 12.23 13.67 5.03
C SER A 112 10.76 13.19 4.99
N ILE A 113 10.05 13.26 3.84
CA ILE A 113 8.59 13.00 3.81
C ILE A 113 8.20 11.68 3.10
N SER A 114 9.03 11.15 2.19
CA SER A 114 8.62 10.03 1.32
C SER A 114 8.75 8.65 1.91
N SER A 115 9.72 8.46 2.79
CA SER A 115 9.99 7.16 3.40
C SER A 115 8.79 6.67 4.24
N LEU A 116 8.03 7.58 4.86
CA LEU A 116 6.76 7.29 5.54
C LEU A 116 5.65 6.82 4.58
N LYS A 117 5.63 7.29 3.33
CA LYS A 117 4.62 6.87 2.34
C LYS A 117 4.82 5.42 1.90
N LEU A 118 6.06 4.95 1.88
CA LEU A 118 6.34 3.53 1.63
C LEU A 118 5.86 2.63 2.78
N VAL A 119 6.01 3.09 4.02
CA VAL A 119 5.47 2.40 5.21
C VAL A 119 3.94 2.34 5.15
N GLU A 120 3.29 3.46 4.86
CA GLU A 120 1.83 3.55 4.69
C GLU A 120 1.33 2.61 3.59
N TYR A 121 2.03 2.57 2.45
CA TYR A 121 1.73 1.67 1.35
C TYR A 121 1.65 0.20 1.78
N PHE A 122 2.71 -0.32 2.41
CA PHE A 122 2.75 -1.72 2.82
C PHE A 122 1.75 -2.04 3.94
N ALA A 123 1.56 -1.14 4.90
CA ALA A 123 0.57 -1.33 5.96
C ALA A 123 -0.85 -1.49 5.38
N ILE A 124 -1.24 -0.64 4.42
CA ILE A 124 -2.56 -0.73 3.79
C ILE A 124 -2.68 -1.98 2.94
N LYS A 125 -1.67 -2.28 2.11
CA LYS A 125 -1.66 -3.44 1.24
C LYS A 125 -1.82 -4.75 2.03
N THR A 126 -1.06 -4.92 3.12
CA THR A 126 -1.18 -6.08 4.01
C THR A 126 -2.54 -6.15 4.69
N ASN A 127 -3.10 -5.03 5.14
CA ASN A 127 -4.44 -5.00 5.74
C ASN A 127 -5.55 -5.40 4.75
N CYS A 128 -5.37 -5.13 3.46
CA CYS A 128 -6.36 -5.44 2.43
C CYS A 128 -6.25 -6.87 1.88
N ALA A 129 -5.03 -7.37 1.69
CA ALA A 129 -4.77 -8.61 0.95
C ALA A 129 -3.99 -9.68 1.74
N GLY A 130 -3.55 -9.38 2.97
CA GLY A 130 -2.70 -10.28 3.75
C GLY A 130 -1.25 -10.29 3.28
N GLU A 131 -0.61 -11.45 3.33
CA GLU A 131 0.74 -11.63 2.79
C GLU A 131 0.75 -11.48 1.27
N THR A 132 1.76 -10.79 0.75
CA THR A 132 1.87 -10.51 -0.68
C THR A 132 3.30 -10.72 -1.14
N ASN A 133 3.48 -11.08 -2.42
CA ASN A 133 4.78 -11.21 -3.08
C ASN A 133 5.37 -9.84 -3.43
N SER A 134 5.46 -8.97 -2.42
CA SER A 134 6.01 -7.63 -2.53
C SER A 134 7.50 -7.67 -2.84
N ASN A 135 8.00 -6.64 -3.52
CA ASN A 135 9.42 -6.49 -3.80
C ASN A 135 10.23 -6.33 -2.49
N LEU A 136 11.21 -7.21 -2.30
CA LEU A 136 12.01 -7.28 -1.07
C LEU A 136 12.79 -5.99 -0.78
N TYR A 137 13.29 -5.30 -1.81
CA TYR A 137 14.02 -4.04 -1.63
C TYR A 137 13.13 -2.98 -0.97
N LEU A 138 11.92 -2.79 -1.50
CA LEU A 138 10.98 -1.82 -0.94
C LEU A 138 10.50 -2.20 0.47
N VAL A 139 10.27 -3.49 0.73
CA VAL A 139 9.91 -3.97 2.08
C VAL A 139 11.03 -3.67 3.08
N THR A 140 12.28 -3.92 2.70
CA THR A 140 13.44 -3.65 3.55
C THR A 140 13.68 -2.15 3.77
N GLU A 141 13.47 -1.32 2.75
CA GLU A 141 13.50 0.15 2.87
C GLU A 141 12.44 0.65 3.86
N ALA A 142 11.20 0.18 3.73
CA ALA A 142 10.12 0.53 4.65
C ALA A 142 10.44 0.09 6.09
N ALA A 143 10.98 -1.11 6.27
CA ALA A 143 11.37 -1.60 7.59
C ALA A 143 12.50 -0.75 8.23
N ALA A 144 13.50 -0.35 7.44
CA ALA A 144 14.56 0.54 7.90
C ALA A 144 14.01 1.89 8.37
N GLU A 145 13.04 2.44 7.63
CA GLU A 145 12.41 3.71 7.96
C GLU A 145 11.65 3.68 9.29
N VAL A 146 10.92 2.59 9.56
CA VAL A 146 10.23 2.38 10.84
C VAL A 146 11.24 2.42 11.99
N VAL A 147 12.39 1.76 11.84
CA VAL A 147 13.45 1.75 12.86
C VAL A 147 14.03 3.15 13.09
N ILE A 148 14.29 3.91 12.02
CA ILE A 148 14.84 5.27 12.11
C ILE A 148 13.87 6.21 12.84
N ASN A 149 12.61 6.25 12.41
CA ASN A 149 11.60 7.13 13.02
C ASN A 149 11.33 6.76 14.47
N LYS A 150 11.33 5.47 14.79
CA LYS A 150 11.23 4.99 16.16
C LYS A 150 12.39 5.46 17.03
N ARG A 151 13.64 5.34 16.55
CA ARG A 151 14.82 5.83 17.28
C ARG A 151 14.75 7.34 17.49
N ALA A 152 14.30 8.09 16.49
CA ALA A 152 14.10 9.53 16.60
C ALA A 152 13.01 9.88 17.64
N ALA A 153 11.90 9.15 17.66
CA ALA A 153 10.82 9.33 18.63
C ALA A 153 11.28 9.00 20.06
N LEU A 154 12.05 7.92 20.24
CA LEU A 154 12.64 7.54 21.53
C LEU A 154 13.65 8.58 22.02
N ALA A 155 14.56 9.03 21.17
CA ALA A 155 15.52 10.07 21.51
C ALA A 155 14.82 11.39 21.89
N LEU A 156 13.74 11.74 21.20
CA LEU A 156 12.90 12.89 21.54
C LEU A 156 12.16 12.69 22.87
N ALA A 157 11.64 11.49 23.14
CA ALA A 157 10.98 11.15 24.39
C ALA A 157 11.96 11.17 25.58
N GLU A 158 13.16 10.62 25.42
CA GLU A 158 14.24 10.71 26.41
C GLU A 158 14.68 12.15 26.66
N ALA A 159 14.83 12.96 25.59
CA ALA A 159 15.16 14.38 25.71
C ALA A 159 14.06 15.15 26.46
N LYS A 160 12.78 14.85 26.20
CA LYS A 160 11.63 15.41 26.92
C LYS A 160 11.55 14.93 28.38
N ALA A 161 11.87 13.67 28.66
CA ALA A 161 11.92 13.11 30.01
C ALA A 161 13.04 13.74 30.85
N LYS A 162 14.23 13.91 30.26
CA LYS A 162 15.36 14.66 30.87
C LYS A 162 15.03 16.15 31.08
N ALA A 163 14.07 16.68 30.32
CA ALA A 163 13.52 18.03 30.47
C ALA A 163 12.31 18.15 31.44
N LYS A 164 11.97 17.07 32.20
CA LYS A 164 11.07 17.02 33.40
C LYS A 164 9.62 16.51 33.17
N ALA A 165 9.39 15.19 33.05
CA ALA A 165 8.06 14.55 33.17
C ALA A 165 8.12 13.10 33.73
N GLU A 166 7.02 12.65 34.38
CA GLU A 166 6.87 11.48 35.29
C GLU A 166 7.17 10.07 34.71
N PRO A 167 7.71 9.15 35.53
CA PRO A 167 8.15 7.81 35.12
C PRO A 167 7.05 6.83 34.69
N GLU A 168 5.79 7.01 35.11
CA GLU A 168 4.68 6.12 34.73
C GLU A 168 4.29 6.24 33.24
N ALA A 169 4.43 7.43 32.65
CA ALA A 169 4.14 7.64 31.24
C ALA A 169 5.20 6.99 30.33
N ILE A 170 6.43 6.87 30.82
CA ILE A 170 7.55 6.22 30.14
C ILE A 170 7.30 4.71 30.06
N ALA A 171 6.96 4.08 31.20
CA ALA A 171 6.68 2.64 31.25
C ALA A 171 5.49 2.23 30.36
N LYS A 172 4.46 3.07 30.26
CA LYS A 172 3.31 2.83 29.37
C LYS A 172 3.69 2.90 27.88
N ALA A 173 4.49 3.91 27.50
CA ALA A 173 4.96 4.06 26.13
C ALA A 173 5.91 2.91 25.71
N GLU A 174 6.76 2.43 26.63
CA GLU A 174 7.62 1.26 26.42
C GLU A 174 6.81 -0.03 26.22
N ALA A 175 5.74 -0.23 26.99
CA ALA A 175 4.88 -1.42 26.85
C ALA A 175 4.07 -1.44 25.55
N GLU A 176 3.51 -0.31 25.12
CA GLU A 176 2.80 -0.19 23.84
C GLU A 176 3.76 -0.38 22.64
N LEU A 177 5.03 -0.04 22.82
CA LEU A 177 6.09 -0.15 21.83
C LEU A 177 6.54 -1.60 21.57
N ASP A 178 6.67 -2.42 22.61
CA ASP A 178 7.04 -3.84 22.48
C ASP A 178 5.97 -4.66 21.76
N VAL A 179 4.69 -4.31 21.97
CA VAL A 179 3.57 -4.94 21.26
C VAL A 179 3.63 -4.64 19.75
N ALA A 180 3.95 -3.40 19.36
CA ALA A 180 4.04 -3.01 17.97
C ALA A 180 5.26 -3.61 17.23
N ILE A 181 6.41 -3.77 17.92
CA ILE A 181 7.59 -4.45 17.32
C ILE A 181 7.27 -5.92 17.07
N THR A 182 6.71 -6.58 18.08
CA THR A 182 6.49 -8.03 18.03
C THR A 182 5.54 -8.37 16.88
N ALA A 183 4.46 -7.61 16.71
CA ALA A 183 3.52 -7.80 15.61
C ALA A 183 4.16 -7.63 14.21
N LEU A 184 5.10 -6.67 14.05
CA LEU A 184 5.79 -6.42 12.78
C LEU A 184 6.93 -7.40 12.51
N ALA A 185 7.63 -7.85 13.54
CA ALA A 185 8.66 -8.88 13.44
C ALA A 185 8.06 -10.23 13.07
N GLU A 186 6.90 -10.58 13.65
CA GLU A 186 6.14 -11.78 13.29
C GLU A 186 5.70 -11.74 11.82
N ALA A 187 5.19 -10.60 11.35
CA ALA A 187 4.83 -10.40 9.94
C ALA A 187 6.05 -10.50 8.98
N ALA A 188 7.23 -10.01 9.39
CA ALA A 188 8.45 -10.11 8.59
C ALA A 188 9.01 -11.55 8.52
N THR A 189 8.88 -12.32 9.60
CA THR A 189 9.27 -13.74 9.60
C THR A 189 8.31 -14.63 8.82
N ALA A 190 7.02 -14.29 8.79
CA ALA A 190 6.03 -15.01 8.01
C ALA A 190 6.27 -14.84 6.49
N ALA A 191 6.73 -13.66 6.06
CA ALA A 191 7.12 -13.38 4.67
C ALA A 191 8.37 -14.13 4.16
N THR A 192 9.04 -14.94 5.01
CA THR A 192 10.24 -15.72 4.65
C THR A 192 10.01 -17.23 4.57
N ASN A 193 8.77 -17.71 4.74
CA ASN A 193 8.40 -19.14 4.65
C ASN A 193 7.51 -19.46 3.45
#